data_AF-A0A9D2G3V1-F1
#
_entry.id   AF-A0A9D2G3V1-F1
#
_cell.length_a   1.000
_cell.length_b   1.000
_cell.length_c   1.000
_cell.angle_alpha   90.00
_cell.angle_beta   90.00
_cell.angle_gamma   90.00
#
_symmetry.space_group_name_H-M   'P 1'
#
loop_
_entity.id
_entity.type
_entity.pdbx_description
1 polymer ?
#
loop_
_entity_poly.entity_id
_entity_poly.type
_entity_poly.pdbx_seq_one_letter_code
_entity_poly.pdbx_strand_id
1 'polypeptide(L)'
;MKKIKQWVLSIGLVVVGALLVACGADADSNETVRIGVVGEDNEVWDFVIEKLEEEGVSAELVKFTDYTQPNKALAEGEIELNSFQHKLFLESFNEDNGTDLVAIADTYIAPLGIYSDKITSVDEIEENDTIAIPNDVTNG
;
A
#
# COMPACT_ATOMS: atom_id res chain seq x y z
N MET A 1 44.48 -31.88 -27.80
CA MET A 1 43.41 -30.88 -28.03
C MET A 1 41.99 -31.44 -27.97
N LYS A 2 41.69 -32.62 -28.54
CA LYS A 2 40.32 -33.22 -28.52
C LYS A 2 39.79 -33.51 -27.10
N LYS A 3 40.64 -34.03 -26.20
CA LYS A 3 40.27 -34.33 -24.80
C LYS A 3 39.93 -33.07 -23.99
N ILE A 4 40.67 -31.97 -24.20
CA ILE A 4 40.43 -30.69 -23.51
C ILE A 4 39.11 -30.05 -23.96
N LYS A 5 38.76 -30.13 -25.27
CA LYS A 5 37.46 -29.68 -25.79
C LYS A 5 36.26 -30.46 -25.22
N GLN A 6 36.41 -31.77 -24.95
CA GLN A 6 35.35 -32.57 -24.33
C GLN A 6 35.12 -32.17 -22.87
N TRP A 7 36.18 -31.87 -22.11
CA TRP A 7 36.05 -31.46 -20.71
C TRP A 7 35.41 -30.07 -20.55
N VAL A 8 35.72 -29.13 -21.46
CA VAL A 8 35.07 -27.80 -21.48
C VAL A 8 33.59 -27.90 -21.83
N LEU A 9 33.20 -28.81 -22.74
CA LEU A 9 31.79 -29.04 -23.08
C LEU A 9 31.00 -29.66 -21.91
N SER A 10 31.61 -30.60 -21.18
CA SER A 10 30.97 -31.26 -20.03
C SER A 10 30.77 -30.32 -18.84
N ILE A 11 31.72 -29.41 -18.57
CA ILE A 11 31.60 -28.42 -17.48
C ILE A 11 30.57 -27.34 -17.84
N GLY A 12 30.51 -26.89 -19.09
CA GLY A 12 29.48 -25.96 -19.56
C GLY A 12 28.06 -26.51 -19.44
N LEU A 13 27.87 -27.81 -19.69
CA LEU A 13 26.56 -28.45 -19.58
C LEU A 13 26.06 -28.57 -18.13
N VAL A 14 26.98 -28.76 -17.17
CA VAL A 14 26.65 -28.86 -15.74
C VAL A 14 26.30 -27.48 -15.14
N VAL A 15 26.98 -26.41 -15.58
CA VAL A 15 26.69 -25.04 -15.11
C VAL A 15 25.35 -24.52 -15.65
N VAL A 16 24.97 -24.87 -16.89
CA VAL A 16 23.66 -24.51 -17.45
C VAL A 16 22.53 -25.33 -16.81
N GLY A 17 22.78 -26.59 -16.44
CA GLY A 17 21.82 -27.42 -15.71
C GLY A 17 21.50 -26.90 -14.30
N ALA A 18 22.49 -26.34 -13.60
CA ALA A 18 22.30 -25.78 -12.25
C ALA A 18 21.48 -24.46 -12.26
N LEU A 19 21.53 -23.69 -13.35
CA LEU A 19 20.76 -22.45 -13.50
C LEU A 19 19.26 -22.69 -13.78
N LEU A 20 18.89 -23.88 -14.29
CA LEU A 20 17.49 -24.21 -14.61
C LEU A 20 16.72 -24.83 -13.44
N VAL A 21 17.39 -25.40 -12.43
CA VAL A 21 16.74 -25.98 -11.25
C VAL A 21 16.32 -24.90 -10.23
N ALA A 22 16.88 -23.70 -10.30
CA ALA A 22 16.50 -22.57 -9.44
C ALA A 22 15.14 -21.93 -9.78
N CYS A 23 14.52 -22.32 -10.90
CA CYS A 23 13.19 -21.84 -11.31
C CYS A 23 12.05 -22.79 -10.90
N GLY A 24 12.38 -23.86 -10.14
CA GLY A 24 11.43 -24.85 -9.64
C GLY A 24 11.18 -24.76 -8.13
N ALA A 25 11.33 -23.58 -7.54
CA ALA A 25 10.72 -23.32 -6.24
C ALA A 25 9.23 -23.18 -6.49
N ASP A 26 8.47 -24.25 -6.23
CA ASP A 26 7.05 -24.16 -5.92
C ASP A 26 6.88 -23.04 -4.89
N ALA A 27 6.41 -21.88 -5.35
CA ALA A 27 5.96 -20.80 -4.49
C ALA A 27 4.62 -21.22 -3.89
N ASP A 28 4.69 -22.18 -2.97
CA ASP A 28 3.62 -22.52 -2.04
C ASP A 28 3.61 -21.49 -0.90
N SER A 29 3.67 -20.21 -1.27
CA SER A 29 3.50 -19.10 -0.36
C SER A 29 2.09 -18.60 -0.57
N ASN A 30 1.18 -19.16 0.21
CA ASN A 30 -0.14 -18.59 0.47
C ASN A 30 0.08 -17.27 1.25
N GLU A 31 0.75 -16.31 0.62
CA GLU A 31 1.14 -15.03 1.20
C GLU A 31 -0.12 -14.20 1.40
N THR A 32 -0.38 -13.85 2.66
CA THR A 32 -1.49 -12.98 3.03
C THR A 32 -1.15 -11.56 2.60
N VAL A 33 -2.02 -10.97 1.79
CA VAL A 33 -1.93 -9.56 1.39
C VAL A 33 -2.35 -8.68 2.56
N ARG A 34 -1.39 -7.97 3.16
CA ARG A 34 -1.62 -7.04 4.26
C ARG A 34 -1.96 -5.67 3.69
N ILE A 35 -3.11 -5.14 4.09
CA ILE A 35 -3.68 -3.90 3.55
C ILE A 35 -3.75 -2.87 4.66
N GLY A 36 -2.92 -1.82 4.55
CA GLY A 36 -2.92 -0.70 5.48
C GLY A 36 -4.15 0.19 5.32
N VAL A 37 -4.88 0.40 6.41
CA VAL A 37 -6.05 1.28 6.47
C VAL A 37 -5.97 2.23 7.66
N VAL A 38 -6.67 3.37 7.58
CA VAL A 38 -6.72 4.35 8.67
C VAL A 38 -8.18 4.62 9.06
N GLY A 39 -8.41 4.75 10.36
CA GLY A 39 -9.75 4.96 10.92
C GLY A 39 -10.49 3.67 11.20
N GLU A 40 -11.67 3.77 11.78
CA GLU A 40 -12.46 2.60 12.19
C GLU A 40 -13.43 2.10 11.12
N ASP A 41 -13.87 2.99 10.21
CA ASP A 41 -14.85 2.69 9.18
C ASP A 41 -14.22 1.91 8.00
N ASN A 42 -14.08 0.60 8.19
CA ASN A 42 -13.49 -0.32 7.20
C ASN A 42 -14.45 -1.43 6.75
N GLU A 43 -15.75 -1.34 7.05
CA GLU A 43 -16.73 -2.41 6.77
C GLU A 43 -16.80 -2.81 5.29
N VAL A 44 -16.46 -1.89 4.36
CA VAL A 44 -16.36 -2.22 2.92
C VAL A 44 -15.31 -3.29 2.66
N TRP A 45 -14.23 -3.32 3.44
CA TRP A 45 -13.17 -4.30 3.30
C TRP A 45 -13.58 -5.70 3.73
N ASP A 46 -14.56 -5.86 4.62
CA ASP A 46 -15.07 -7.19 4.99
C ASP A 46 -15.63 -7.90 3.74
N PHE A 47 -16.40 -7.17 2.93
CA PHE A 47 -16.93 -7.68 1.65
C PHE A 47 -15.83 -7.92 0.62
N VAL A 48 -14.80 -7.05 0.55
CA VAL A 48 -13.68 -7.23 -0.39
C VAL A 48 -12.85 -8.46 -0.02
N ILE A 49 -12.56 -8.67 1.26
CA ILE A 49 -11.81 -9.83 1.76
C ILE A 49 -12.57 -11.12 1.47
N GLU A 50 -13.88 -11.16 1.71
CA GLU A 50 -14.73 -12.32 1.34
C GLU A 50 -14.62 -12.64 -0.17
N LYS A 51 -14.61 -11.62 -1.03
CA LYS A 51 -14.46 -11.81 -2.48
C LYS A 51 -13.06 -12.27 -2.89
N LEU A 52 -12.02 -11.77 -2.23
CA LEU A 52 -10.64 -12.21 -2.45
C LEU A 52 -10.46 -13.67 -2.04
N GLU A 53 -11.06 -14.10 -0.93
CA GLU A 53 -11.03 -15.50 -0.48
C GLU A 53 -11.67 -16.45 -1.50
N GLU A 54 -12.79 -16.06 -2.14
CA GLU A 54 -13.43 -16.81 -3.24
C GLU A 54 -12.49 -17.00 -4.44
N GLU A 55 -11.57 -16.05 -4.66
CA GLU A 55 -10.55 -16.09 -5.72
C GLU A 55 -9.23 -16.76 -5.28
N GLY A 56 -9.16 -17.24 -4.03
CA GLY A 56 -7.98 -17.90 -3.46
C GLY A 56 -6.89 -16.94 -2.98
N VAL A 57 -7.24 -15.68 -2.71
CA VAL A 57 -6.33 -14.67 -2.14
C VAL A 57 -6.63 -14.48 -0.66
N SER A 58 -5.64 -14.75 0.20
CA SER A 58 -5.71 -14.38 1.62
C SER A 58 -5.37 -12.91 1.79
N ALA A 59 -6.19 -12.16 2.50
CA ALA A 59 -5.94 -10.75 2.79
C ALA A 59 -6.32 -10.40 4.24
N GLU A 60 -5.58 -9.48 4.85
CA GLU A 60 -5.88 -8.97 6.18
C GLU A 60 -5.68 -7.45 6.27
N LEU A 61 -6.43 -6.81 7.16
CA LEU A 61 -6.30 -5.37 7.40
C LEU A 61 -5.26 -5.09 8.48
N VAL A 62 -4.36 -4.16 8.20
CA VAL A 62 -3.45 -3.56 9.17
C VAL A 62 -3.97 -2.16 9.49
N LYS A 63 -4.51 -1.98 10.70
CA LYS A 63 -5.08 -0.71 11.13
C LYS A 63 -4.01 0.24 11.66
N PHE A 64 -4.01 1.47 11.15
CA PHE A 64 -3.19 2.57 11.61
C PHE A 64 -4.05 3.69 12.19
N THR A 65 -3.47 4.49 13.07
CA THR A 65 -4.16 5.60 13.75
C THR A 65 -3.77 6.98 13.22
N ASP A 66 -2.85 7.05 12.25
CA ASP A 66 -2.40 8.30 11.63
C ASP A 66 -2.04 8.10 10.15
N TYR A 67 -1.91 9.20 9.42
CA TYR A 67 -1.67 9.22 7.96
C TYR A 67 -0.20 9.05 7.55
N THR A 68 0.75 9.05 8.50
CA THR A 68 2.18 8.96 8.16
C THR A 68 2.68 7.52 8.12
N GLN A 69 2.11 6.62 8.93
CA GLN A 69 2.57 5.24 9.06
C GLN A 69 2.27 4.35 7.85
N PRO A 70 1.08 4.41 7.19
CA PRO A 70 0.77 3.43 6.15
C PRO A 70 1.71 3.50 4.94
N ASN A 71 2.16 4.70 4.55
CA ASN A 71 3.12 4.84 3.45
C ASN A 71 4.54 4.39 3.84
N LYS A 72 4.96 4.60 5.10
CA LYS A 72 6.25 4.09 5.59
C LYS A 72 6.27 2.58 5.62
N ALA A 73 5.22 1.98 6.20
CA ALA A 73 5.05 0.52 6.22
C ALA A 73 5.07 -0.07 4.80
N LEU A 74 4.42 0.59 3.83
CA LEU A 74 4.46 0.15 2.43
C LEU A 74 5.87 0.26 1.83
N ALA A 75 6.54 1.39 2.03
CA ALA A 75 7.90 1.61 1.52
C ALA A 75 8.95 0.65 2.14
N GLU A 76 8.70 0.19 3.37
CA GLU A 76 9.56 -0.75 4.10
C GLU A 76 9.20 -2.22 3.84
N GLY A 77 8.13 -2.50 3.09
CA GLY A 77 7.66 -3.86 2.78
C GLY A 77 6.93 -4.56 3.94
N GLU A 78 6.47 -3.80 4.92
CA GLU A 78 5.68 -4.31 6.06
C GLU A 78 4.21 -4.57 5.69
N ILE A 79 3.74 -3.98 4.58
CA ILE A 79 2.42 -4.23 3.99
C ILE A 79 2.54 -4.23 2.47
N GLU A 80 1.63 -4.94 1.78
CA GLU A 80 1.64 -5.05 0.33
C GLU A 80 0.88 -3.90 -0.35
N LEU A 81 -0.13 -3.36 0.32
CA LEU A 81 -0.99 -2.28 -0.17
C LEU A 81 -1.43 -1.37 0.97
N ASN A 82 -1.83 -0.14 0.65
CA ASN A 82 -2.62 0.69 1.56
C ASN A 82 -3.80 1.34 0.84
N SER A 83 -4.84 1.70 1.60
CA SER A 83 -6.05 2.36 1.09
C SER A 83 -6.56 3.34 2.15
N PHE A 84 -6.01 4.56 2.13
CA PHE A 84 -6.36 5.60 3.11
C PHE A 84 -6.27 7.04 2.57
N GLN A 85 -5.65 7.27 1.42
CA GLN A 85 -5.17 8.58 0.97
C GLN A 85 -5.70 8.96 -0.41
N HIS A 86 -5.62 10.25 -0.74
CA HIS A 86 -5.82 10.78 -2.08
C HIS A 86 -4.47 11.08 -2.78
N LYS A 87 -4.53 11.32 -4.10
CA LYS A 87 -3.34 11.49 -4.95
C LYS A 87 -2.41 12.61 -4.51
N LEU A 88 -2.95 13.76 -4.09
CA LEU A 88 -2.13 14.89 -3.61
C LEU A 88 -1.33 14.53 -2.35
N PHE A 89 -1.92 13.76 -1.42
CA PHE A 89 -1.23 13.33 -0.22
C PHE A 89 -0.09 12.36 -0.57
N LEU A 90 -0.33 11.42 -1.50
CA LEU A 90 0.69 10.50 -2.01
C LEU A 90 1.86 11.25 -2.67
N GLU A 91 1.56 12.25 -3.51
CA GLU A 91 2.57 13.07 -4.17
C GLU A 91 3.42 13.82 -3.15
N SER A 92 2.79 14.54 -2.20
CA SER A 92 3.50 15.22 -1.11
C SER A 92 4.35 14.26 -0.28
N PHE A 93 3.83 13.07 0.04
CA PHE A 93 4.57 12.07 0.81
C PHE A 93 5.82 11.60 0.06
N ASN A 94 5.70 11.31 -1.24
CA ASN A 94 6.83 10.90 -2.08
C ASN A 94 7.88 12.01 -2.19
N GLU A 95 7.47 13.27 -2.36
CA GLU A 95 8.38 14.43 -2.38
C GLU A 95 9.13 14.59 -1.06
N ASP A 96 8.42 14.49 0.06
CA ASP A 96 8.98 14.72 1.40
C ASP A 96 9.87 13.56 1.89
N ASN A 97 9.59 12.33 1.48
CA ASN A 97 10.25 11.12 2.00
C ASN A 97 11.17 10.44 0.97
N GLY A 98 11.22 10.93 -0.28
CA GLY A 98 12.05 10.35 -1.33
C GLY A 98 11.61 8.96 -1.76
N THR A 99 10.32 8.64 -1.63
CA THR A 99 9.73 7.37 -2.04
C THR A 99 9.15 7.44 -3.45
N ASP A 100 8.91 6.28 -4.06
CA ASP A 100 8.36 6.12 -5.41
C ASP A 100 7.03 5.34 -5.41
N LEU A 101 6.25 5.47 -4.32
CA LEU A 101 4.96 4.81 -4.17
C LEU A 101 3.98 5.27 -5.26
N VAL A 102 3.20 4.33 -5.81
CA VAL A 102 2.29 4.59 -6.92
C VAL A 102 0.85 4.23 -6.58
N ALA A 103 -0.09 5.03 -7.07
CA ALA A 103 -1.51 4.68 -7.05
C ALA A 103 -1.80 3.65 -8.16
N ILE A 104 -2.42 2.53 -7.79
CA ILE A 104 -2.80 1.47 -8.73
C ILE A 104 -4.27 1.56 -9.17
N ALA A 105 -5.12 2.18 -8.36
CA ALA A 105 -6.55 2.36 -8.63
C ALA A 105 -7.13 3.51 -7.79
N ASP A 106 -8.27 4.03 -8.23
CA ASP A 106 -9.12 4.92 -7.44
C ASP A 106 -10.19 4.07 -6.71
N THR A 107 -10.55 4.44 -5.48
CA THR A 107 -11.55 3.71 -4.66
C THR A 107 -12.84 4.51 -4.51
N TYR A 108 -12.85 5.50 -3.63
CA TYR A 108 -13.98 6.39 -3.37
C TYR A 108 -13.50 7.77 -2.95
N ILE A 109 -14.42 8.73 -2.93
CA ILE A 109 -14.18 10.09 -2.43
C ILE A 109 -14.94 10.28 -1.11
N ALA A 110 -14.24 10.78 -0.10
CA ALA A 110 -14.83 11.25 1.15
C ALA A 110 -14.81 12.80 1.14
N PRO A 111 -15.94 13.48 0.91
CA PRO A 111 -15.96 14.94 0.87
C PRO A 111 -15.58 15.55 2.21
N LEU A 112 -14.64 16.51 2.22
CA LEU A 112 -14.36 17.30 3.41
C LEU A 112 -15.59 18.12 3.81
N GLY A 113 -15.89 18.13 5.11
CA GLY A 113 -17.02 18.85 5.69
C GLY A 113 -16.56 19.80 6.79
N ILE A 114 -17.36 20.85 7.01
CA ILE A 114 -17.24 21.72 8.19
C ILE A 114 -18.27 21.23 9.21
N TYR A 115 -17.83 20.99 10.43
CA TYR A 115 -18.66 20.48 11.52
C TYR A 115 -18.60 21.43 12.71
N SER A 116 -19.69 21.52 13.47
CA SER A 116 -19.74 22.32 14.69
C SER A 116 -20.69 21.70 15.71
N ASP A 117 -20.26 21.68 16.96
CA ASP A 117 -21.12 21.39 18.11
C ASP A 117 -21.76 22.66 18.71
N LYS A 118 -21.39 23.85 18.20
CA LYS A 118 -21.73 25.15 18.80
C LYS A 118 -22.72 25.97 17.98
N ILE A 119 -22.62 25.91 16.66
CA ILE A 119 -23.43 26.69 15.71
C ILE A 119 -24.08 25.75 14.70
N THR A 120 -25.17 26.19 14.07
CA THR A 120 -25.95 25.36 13.14
C THR A 120 -25.75 25.75 11.67
N SER A 121 -25.21 26.92 11.40
CA SER A 121 -24.89 27.43 10.07
C SER A 121 -23.52 28.11 10.06
N VAL A 122 -22.86 28.09 8.90
CA VAL A 122 -21.62 28.83 8.65
C VAL A 122 -21.81 30.36 8.77
N ASP A 123 -23.04 30.85 8.59
CA ASP A 123 -23.36 32.28 8.72
C ASP A 123 -23.35 32.78 10.17
N GLU A 124 -23.27 31.87 11.14
CA GLU A 124 -23.18 32.17 12.58
C GLU A 124 -21.72 32.33 13.07
N ILE A 125 -20.72 32.17 12.19
CA ILE A 125 -19.31 32.37 12.54
C ILE A 125 -19.05 33.84 12.84
N GLU A 126 -18.50 34.12 14.02
CA GLU A 126 -18.20 35.47 14.48
C GLU A 126 -16.74 35.85 14.23
N GLU A 127 -16.45 37.17 14.27
CA GLU A 127 -15.08 37.65 14.18
C GLU A 127 -14.25 37.12 15.36
N ASN A 128 -13.07 36.57 15.06
CA ASN A 128 -12.16 35.91 16.00
C ASN A 128 -12.56 34.49 16.44
N ASP A 129 -13.56 33.87 15.81
CA ASP A 129 -13.78 32.44 15.97
C ASP A 129 -12.57 31.63 15.48
N THR A 130 -12.30 30.52 16.17
CA THR A 130 -11.20 29.61 15.83
C THR A 130 -11.73 28.43 15.02
N ILE A 131 -11.19 28.25 13.82
CA ILE A 131 -11.48 27.10 12.96
C ILE A 131 -10.28 26.14 13.01
N ALA A 132 -10.53 24.92 13.45
CA ALA A 132 -9.53 23.86 13.38
C ALA A 132 -9.52 23.27 11.96
N ILE A 133 -8.33 23.10 11.39
CA ILE A 133 -8.08 22.45 10.11
C ILE A 133 -7.05 21.33 10.29
N PRO A 134 -6.99 20.34 9.39
CA PRO A 134 -5.87 19.41 9.31
C PRO A 134 -4.53 20.15 9.20
N ASN A 135 -3.46 19.54 9.71
CA ASN A 135 -2.13 20.15 9.75
C ASN A 135 -1.18 19.66 8.64
N ASP A 136 -1.62 18.73 7.79
CA ASP A 136 -0.88 18.34 6.60
C ASP A 136 -1.16 19.29 5.43
N VAL A 137 -0.20 19.41 4.52
CA VAL A 137 -0.19 20.39 3.42
C VAL A 137 -1.39 20.23 2.47
N THR A 138 -1.97 19.04 2.40
CA THR A 138 -2.95 18.70 1.36
C THR A 138 -4.39 18.73 1.84
N ASN A 139 -4.61 18.59 3.16
CA ASN A 139 -5.94 18.64 3.78
C ASN A 139 -6.23 19.94 4.56
N GLY A 140 -5.20 20.77 4.81
CA GLY A 140 -5.30 22.04 5.56
C GLY A 140 -5.32 23.30 4.70
#